data_AF-A0A3D6BM32-F1
#
_entry.id   AF-A0A3D6BM32-F1
#
_cell.length_a   1.000
_cell.length_b   1.000
_cell.length_c   1.000
_cell.angle_alpha   90.00
_cell.angle_beta   90.00
_cell.angle_gamma   90.00
#
_symmetry.space_group_name_H-M   'P 1'
#
loop_
_entity.id
_entity.type
_entity.pdbx_description
1 polymer ?
#
loop_
_entity_poly.entity_id
_entity_poly.type
_entity_poly.pdbx_seq_one_letter_code
_entity_poly.pdbx_strand_id
1 'polypeptide(L)'
;MVKGIYKVIYKKTDLIKEYKNIKVIGFDADDTLWVNETYFRDAEVAFAKLLSKYETLNKIDQELFKMEMKNLPLYGYGVKGFVLSMVEMALELSNNNVSPKTIQEILDIGKDMLNK
;
A
#
# COMPACT_ATOMS: atom_id res chain seq x y z
N MET A 1 0.96 -22.68 53.50
CA MET A 1 -0.04 -22.14 52.54
C MET A 1 0.59 -22.18 51.16
N VAL A 2 0.17 -23.12 50.31
CA VAL A 2 0.87 -23.52 49.07
C VAL A 2 0.50 -22.58 47.92
N LYS A 3 1.50 -22.01 47.23
CA LYS A 3 1.30 -21.29 45.96
C LYS A 3 1.15 -22.33 44.83
N GLY A 4 -0.05 -22.43 44.27
CA GLY A 4 -0.32 -23.27 43.10
C GLY A 4 0.18 -22.60 41.82
N ILE A 5 1.06 -23.29 41.09
CA ILE A 5 1.47 -22.94 39.74
C ILE A 5 0.52 -23.69 38.79
N TYR A 6 -0.39 -22.97 38.14
CA TYR A 6 -1.19 -23.53 37.05
C TYR A 6 -0.30 -23.68 35.82
N LYS A 7 0.19 -24.88 35.57
CA LYS A 7 0.87 -25.25 34.32
C LYS A 7 -0.19 -25.72 33.33
N VAL A 8 -0.65 -24.84 32.46
CA VAL A 8 -1.50 -25.23 31.32
C VAL A 8 -0.60 -25.94 30.31
N ILE A 9 -0.53 -27.28 30.39
CA ILE A 9 0.15 -28.11 29.40
C ILE A 9 -0.86 -28.40 28.29
N TYR A 10 -0.86 -27.58 27.24
CA TYR A 10 -1.47 -28.03 25.99
C TYR A 10 -0.66 -29.24 25.49
N LYS A 11 -1.30 -30.40 25.38
CA LYS A 11 -0.68 -31.60 24.80
C LYS A 11 -0.31 -31.29 23.35
N LYS A 12 0.99 -31.13 23.08
CA LYS A 12 1.59 -30.93 21.74
C LYS A 12 1.09 -31.95 20.69
N THR A 13 0.61 -33.12 21.13
CA THR A 13 0.08 -34.18 20.27
C THR A 13 -1.32 -33.92 19.71
N ASP A 14 -2.15 -33.12 20.36
CA ASP A 14 -3.53 -32.87 19.91
C ASP A 14 -3.57 -31.83 18.77
N LEU A 15 -2.70 -30.82 18.82
CA LEU A 15 -2.52 -29.82 17.75
C LEU A 15 -2.10 -30.45 16.41
N ILE A 16 -1.24 -31.46 16.44
CA ILE A 16 -0.73 -32.12 15.23
C ILE A 16 -1.83 -32.94 14.55
N LYS A 17 -2.83 -33.42 15.31
CA LYS A 17 -3.94 -34.21 14.78
C LYS A 17 -4.89 -33.37 13.93
N GLU A 18 -5.09 -32.11 14.30
CA GLU A 18 -6.05 -31.18 13.70
C GLU A 18 -5.66 -30.74 12.29
N TYR A 19 -4.35 -30.58 12.01
CA TYR A 19 -3.85 -30.09 10.73
C TYR A 19 -3.38 -31.18 9.75
N LYS A 20 -3.52 -32.47 10.11
CA LYS A 20 -3.06 -33.62 9.28
C LYS A 20 -3.62 -33.67 7.86
N ASN A 21 -4.76 -33.03 7.64
CA ASN A 21 -5.47 -33.04 6.36
C ASN A 21 -5.23 -31.78 5.51
N ILE A 22 -4.49 -30.79 6.00
CA ILE A 22 -4.13 -29.61 5.20
C ILE A 22 -3.13 -30.04 4.13
N LYS A 23 -3.44 -29.76 2.86
CA LYS A 23 -2.59 -30.06 1.71
C LYS A 23 -1.95 -28.83 1.08
N VAL A 24 -2.56 -27.66 1.28
CA VAL A 24 -2.12 -26.39 0.70
C VAL A 24 -2.20 -25.33 1.79
N ILE A 25 -1.16 -24.51 1.88
CA ILE A 25 -1.12 -23.30 2.71
C ILE A 25 -0.80 -22.16 1.75
N GLY A 26 -1.74 -21.23 1.61
CA GLY A 26 -1.51 -19.97 0.91
C GLY A 26 -0.89 -18.97 1.87
N PHE A 27 0.21 -18.36 1.48
CA PHE A 27 0.75 -17.18 2.14
C PHE A 27 0.38 -15.99 1.28
N ASP A 28 -0.17 -14.97 1.93
CA ASP A 28 -0.21 -13.66 1.32
C ASP A 28 1.23 -13.18 1.09
N ALA A 29 1.40 -12.31 0.12
CA ALA A 29 2.70 -11.85 -0.34
C ALA A 29 3.09 -10.55 0.38
N ASP A 30 2.34 -9.48 0.10
CA ASP A 30 2.63 -8.13 0.55
C ASP A 30 2.41 -8.02 2.06
N ASP A 31 3.36 -7.41 2.76
CA ASP A 31 3.42 -7.25 4.21
C ASP A 31 3.35 -8.56 5.03
N THR A 32 3.43 -9.71 4.35
CA THR A 32 3.51 -11.06 4.95
C THR A 32 4.85 -11.71 4.64
N LEU A 33 5.26 -11.78 3.37
CA LEU A 33 6.54 -12.32 2.93
C LEU A 33 7.61 -11.24 2.75
N TRP A 34 7.20 -10.02 2.35
CA TRP A 34 8.08 -8.86 2.19
C TRP A 34 7.35 -7.56 2.57
N VAL A 35 8.12 -6.51 2.86
CA VAL A 35 7.56 -5.18 3.16
C VAL A 35 7.02 -4.56 1.88
N ASN A 36 5.81 -3.99 1.93
CA ASN A 36 5.17 -3.34 0.79
C ASN A 36 4.59 -1.96 1.16
N GLU A 37 3.80 -1.86 2.24
CA GLU A 37 3.08 -0.62 2.59
C GLU A 37 3.99 0.60 2.77
N THR A 38 5.21 0.40 3.28
CA THR A 38 6.17 1.49 3.46
C THR A 38 6.52 2.17 2.13
N TYR A 39 6.56 1.41 1.03
CA TYR A 39 6.88 1.96 -0.29
C TYR A 39 5.75 2.80 -0.87
N PHE A 40 4.49 2.40 -0.63
CA PHE A 40 3.33 3.22 -0.97
C PHE A 40 3.32 4.51 -0.16
N ARG A 41 3.59 4.43 1.15
CA ARG A 41 3.63 5.62 2.00
C ARG A 41 4.72 6.62 1.62
N ASP A 42 5.92 6.13 1.29
CA ASP A 42 7.00 6.97 0.78
C ASP A 42 6.61 7.68 -0.53
N ALA A 43 5.93 6.97 -1.43
CA ALA A 43 5.47 7.49 -2.70
C ALA A 43 4.38 8.56 -2.54
N GLU A 44 3.39 8.33 -1.67
CA GLU A 44 2.37 9.34 -1.31
C GLU A 44 3.03 10.63 -0.80
N VAL A 45 3.97 10.52 0.13
CA VAL A 45 4.68 11.68 0.68
C VAL A 45 5.48 12.42 -0.40
N ALA A 46 6.15 11.69 -1.28
CA ALA A 46 6.88 12.28 -2.40
C ALA A 46 5.95 13.01 -3.37
N PHE A 47 4.83 12.39 -3.72
CA PHE A 47 3.81 12.96 -4.60
C PHE A 47 3.14 14.21 -3.99
N ALA A 48 2.78 14.16 -2.71
CA ALA A 48 2.18 15.30 -2.02
C ALA A 48 3.13 16.50 -1.98
N LYS A 49 4.42 16.27 -1.70
CA LYS A 49 5.46 17.31 -1.77
C LYS A 49 5.59 17.87 -3.18
N LEU A 50 5.53 17.02 -4.20
CA LEU A 50 5.62 17.42 -5.60
C LEU A 50 4.47 18.36 -6.02
N LEU A 51 3.26 18.12 -5.50
CA LEU A 51 2.07 18.94 -5.80
C LEU A 51 1.78 20.04 -4.77
N SER A 52 2.66 20.28 -3.79
CA SER A 52 2.41 21.21 -2.67
C SER A 52 2.17 22.67 -3.06
N LYS A 53 2.45 23.04 -4.32
CA LYS A 53 2.15 24.37 -4.87
C LYS A 53 0.68 24.55 -5.25
N TYR A 54 -0.06 23.46 -5.40
CA TYR A 54 -1.46 23.48 -5.78
C TYR A 54 -2.38 23.39 -4.57
N GLU A 55 -1.96 22.69 -3.52
CA GLU A 55 -2.80 22.39 -2.36
C GLU A 55 -1.96 21.92 -1.15
N THR A 56 -2.56 21.83 0.04
CA THR A 56 -1.89 21.30 1.24
C THR A 56 -1.63 19.80 1.16
N LEU A 57 -0.56 19.30 1.80
CA LEU A 57 -0.19 17.87 1.81
C LEU A 57 -1.36 16.97 2.26
N ASN A 58 -2.02 17.31 3.37
CA ASN A 58 -3.16 16.55 3.89
C ASN A 58 -4.31 16.46 2.89
N LYS A 59 -4.57 17.54 2.15
CA LYS A 59 -5.65 17.58 1.18
C LYS A 59 -5.26 16.83 -0.09
N ILE A 60 -3.99 16.88 -0.50
CA ILE A 60 -3.47 16.05 -1.59
C ILE A 60 -3.62 14.56 -1.26
N ASP A 61 -3.20 14.12 -0.06
CA ASP A 61 -3.36 12.71 0.34
C ASP A 61 -4.83 12.27 0.29
N GLN A 62 -5.75 13.10 0.76
CA GLN A 62 -7.19 12.80 0.75
C GLN A 62 -7.78 12.72 -0.67
N GLU A 63 -7.37 13.62 -1.56
CA GLU A 63 -7.86 13.62 -2.94
C GLU A 63 -7.21 12.49 -3.77
N LEU A 64 -5.97 12.10 -3.47
CA LEU A 64 -5.32 10.94 -4.10
C LEU A 64 -6.07 9.66 -3.78
N PHE A 65 -6.39 9.43 -2.50
CA PHE A 65 -7.17 8.28 -2.07
C PHE A 65 -8.53 8.22 -2.78
N LYS A 66 -9.22 9.35 -2.93
CA LYS A 66 -10.50 9.39 -3.67
C LYS A 66 -10.31 9.06 -5.14
N MET A 67 -9.24 9.56 -5.78
CA MET A 67 -8.91 9.25 -7.16
C MET A 67 -8.63 7.77 -7.35
N GLU A 68 -7.87 7.15 -6.45
CA GLU A 68 -7.62 5.71 -6.46
C GLU A 68 -8.91 4.91 -6.31
N MET A 69 -9.78 5.27 -5.36
CA MET A 69 -11.06 4.59 -5.17
C MET A 69 -11.98 4.73 -6.38
N LYS A 70 -11.97 5.90 -7.02
CA LYS A 70 -12.70 6.15 -8.28
C LYS A 70 -12.17 5.28 -9.42
N ASN A 71 -10.85 5.11 -9.50
CA ASN A 71 -10.18 4.40 -10.59
C ASN A 71 -10.02 2.90 -10.35
N LEU A 72 -10.24 2.43 -9.12
CA LEU A 72 -10.09 1.03 -8.72
C LEU A 72 -10.84 0.05 -9.61
N PRO A 73 -12.10 0.31 -10.06
CA PRO A 73 -12.80 -0.61 -10.97
C PRO A 73 -12.16 -0.75 -12.34
N LEU A 74 -11.36 0.24 -12.79
CA LEU A 74 -10.76 0.28 -14.12
C LEU A 74 -9.29 -0.18 -14.10
N TYR A 75 -8.49 0.36 -13.18
CA TYR A 75 -7.05 0.09 -13.11
C TYR A 75 -6.70 -1.08 -12.19
N GLY A 76 -7.61 -1.48 -11.30
CA GLY A 76 -7.34 -2.48 -10.28
C GLY A 76 -6.31 -2.00 -9.25
N TYR A 77 -5.79 -2.96 -8.49
CA TYR A 77 -4.81 -2.72 -7.44
C TYR A 77 -3.37 -2.69 -7.99
N GLY A 78 -2.47 -2.10 -7.20
CA GLY A 78 -1.02 -2.14 -7.43
C GLY A 78 -0.46 -0.88 -8.07
N VAL A 79 0.87 -0.86 -8.19
CA VAL A 79 1.67 0.35 -8.51
C VAL A 79 1.23 1.04 -9.80
N LYS A 80 0.87 0.28 -10.84
CA LYS A 80 0.48 0.89 -12.14
C LYS A 80 -0.81 1.70 -12.02
N GLY A 81 -1.83 1.16 -11.33
CA GLY A 81 -3.08 1.88 -11.10
C GLY A 81 -2.90 3.09 -10.18
N PHE A 82 -2.01 2.95 -9.19
CA PHE A 82 -1.61 4.05 -8.32
C PHE A 82 -0.96 5.20 -9.12
N VAL A 83 0.00 4.89 -9.99
CA VAL A 83 0.70 5.89 -10.82
C VAL A 83 -0.24 6.59 -11.80
N LEU A 84 -1.16 5.85 -12.43
CA LEU A 84 -2.17 6.46 -13.30
C LEU A 84 -3.08 7.42 -12.52
N SER A 85 -3.47 7.04 -11.30
CA SER A 85 -4.25 7.93 -10.40
C SER A 85 -3.46 9.18 -10.01
N MET A 86 -2.16 9.06 -9.72
CA MET A 86 -1.29 10.23 -9.46
C MET A 86 -1.22 11.18 -10.67
N VAL A 87 -1.11 10.65 -11.89
CA VAL A 87 -1.09 11.46 -13.13
C VAL A 87 -2.43 12.18 -13.33
N GLU A 88 -3.55 11.48 -13.21
CA GLU A 88 -4.89 12.07 -13.33
C GLU A 88 -5.14 13.15 -12.28
N MET A 89 -4.74 12.88 -11.04
CA MET A 89 -4.86 13.84 -9.96
C MET A 89 -4.00 15.08 -10.21
N ALA A 90 -2.76 14.92 -10.69
CA ALA A 90 -1.91 16.05 -11.01
C ALA A 90 -2.52 16.93 -12.12
N LEU A 91 -3.17 16.32 -13.12
CA LEU A 91 -3.92 17.04 -14.15
C LEU A 91 -5.12 17.78 -13.54
N GLU A 92 -5.93 17.12 -12.71
CA GLU A 92 -7.14 17.71 -12.11
C GLU A 92 -6.81 18.86 -11.15
N LEU A 93 -5.91 18.63 -10.20
CA LEU A 93 -5.53 19.61 -9.17
C LEU A 93 -4.83 20.84 -9.76
N SER A 94 -4.10 20.66 -10.85
CA SER A 94 -3.44 21.76 -11.58
C SER A 94 -4.34 22.46 -12.59
N ASN A 95 -5.59 22.03 -12.75
CA ASN A 95 -6.47 22.45 -13.83
C ASN A 95 -5.77 22.36 -15.20
N ASN A 96 -5.15 21.20 -15.49
CA ASN A 96 -4.37 20.90 -16.69
C ASN A 96 -3.13 21.81 -16.93
N ASN A 97 -2.65 22.54 -15.91
CA ASN A 97 -1.44 23.36 -15.98
C ASN A 97 -0.23 22.70 -15.29
N VAL A 98 -0.29 21.40 -15.02
CA VAL A 98 0.85 20.62 -14.52
C VAL A 98 1.97 20.62 -15.56
N SER A 99 3.21 20.81 -15.10
CA SER A 99 4.34 20.84 -16.02
C SER A 99 4.67 19.42 -16.51
N PRO A 100 5.16 19.26 -17.76
CA PRO A 100 5.65 17.96 -18.22
C PRO A 100 6.74 17.36 -17.31
N LYS A 101 7.56 18.22 -16.70
CA LYS A 101 8.59 17.81 -15.72
C LYS A 101 7.96 17.15 -14.48
N THR A 102 6.88 17.72 -13.96
CA THR A 102 6.13 17.13 -12.83
C THR A 102 5.55 15.76 -13.19
N ILE A 103 5.02 15.60 -14.41
CA ILE A 103 4.55 14.29 -14.88
C ILE A 103 5.71 13.28 -14.97
N GLN A 104 6.88 13.71 -15.46
CA GLN A 104 8.08 12.86 -15.48
C GLN A 104 8.47 12.41 -14.06
N GLU A 105 8.45 13.31 -13.08
CA GLU A 105 8.76 13.00 -11.68
C GLU A 105 7.73 12.02 -11.08
N ILE A 106 6.45 12.11 -11.42
CA ILE A 106 5.43 11.11 -11.03
C ILE A 106 5.74 9.73 -11.61
N LEU A 107 6.14 9.66 -12.89
CA LEU A 107 6.52 8.40 -13.52
C LEU A 107 7.76 7.79 -12.86
N ASP A 108 8.71 8.62 -12.44
CA ASP A 108 9.93 8.17 -11.78
C ASP A 108 9.64 7.63 -10.36
N ILE A 109 8.73 8.25 -9.59
CA ILE A 109 8.19 7.67 -8.34
C ILE A 109 7.65 6.26 -8.59
N GLY A 110 6.84 6.09 -9.63
CA GLY A 110 6.27 4.79 -10.00
C GLY A 110 7.30 3.73 -10.38
N LYS A 111 8.33 4.11 -11.15
CA LYS A 111 9.42 3.20 -11.51
C LYS A 111 10.24 2.81 -10.29
N ASP A 112 10.48 3.74 -9.38
CA ASP A 112 11.21 3.45 -8.14
C ASP A 112 10.45 2.43 -7.30
N MET A 113 9.12 2.57 -7.17
CA MET A 113 8.28 1.57 -6.49
C MET A 113 8.38 0.17 -7.12
N LEU A 114 8.44 0.07 -8.46
CA LEU A 114 8.53 -1.21 -9.16
C LEU A 114 9.90 -1.88 -9.08
N ASN A 115 10.94 -1.16 -8.67
CA ASN A 115 12.31 -1.66 -8.58
C ASN A 115 12.75 -1.95 -7.13
N LYS A 116 11.85 -1.83 -6.15
CA LYS A 116 12.07 -2.25 -4.76
C LYS A 116 11.64 -3.70 -4.57
#